data_AF-A0A3A5ILW7-F1
#
_entry.id   AF-A0A3A5ILW7-F1
#
_cell.length_a   1.000
_cell.length_b   1.000
_cell.length_c   1.000
_cell.angle_alpha   90.00
_cell.angle_beta   90.00
_cell.angle_gamma   90.00
#
_symmetry.space_group_name_H-M   'P 1'
#
loop_
_entity.id
_entity.type
_entity.pdbx_description
1 polymer ?
#
loop_
_entity_poly.entity_id
_entity_poly.type
_entity_poly.pdbx_seq_one_letter_code
_entity_poly.pdbx_strand_id
1 'polypeptide(L)'
;MVIFLGVIMLLMLPVLYKRYVPVAGTEEVNECTKNENVLLVDVRDFHEANRNPVSSAVHIPLPYLARQHREISKKAVIVIVSDKVLRNLSIRQLKKYGFEVKGYCCKKNAAYSPLSA
;
A
#
# COMPACT_ATOMS: atom_id res chain seq x y z
N MET A 1 27.42 17.69 20.34
CA MET A 1 27.16 16.53 19.45
C MET A 1 26.04 15.62 19.95
N VAL A 2 26.02 15.21 21.23
CA VAL A 2 24.96 14.34 21.78
C VAL A 2 23.55 14.94 21.67
N ILE A 3 23.37 16.21 22.03
CA ILE A 3 22.07 16.90 21.91
C ILE A 3 21.60 16.93 20.44
N PHE A 4 22.51 17.22 19.50
CA PHE A 4 22.20 17.24 18.08
C PHE A 4 21.77 15.86 17.54
N LEU A 5 22.46 14.79 17.95
CA LEU A 5 22.05 13.41 17.63
C LEU A 5 20.69 13.06 18.24
N GLY A 6 20.43 13.50 19.48
CA GLY A 6 19.13 13.32 20.13
C GLY A 6 17.98 14.00 19.40
N VAL A 7 18.20 15.23 18.91
CA VAL A 7 17.19 15.97 18.11
C VAL A 7 16.92 15.25 16.78
N ILE A 8 17.96 14.79 16.08
CA ILE A 8 17.79 14.02 14.83
C ILE A 8 16.99 12.74 15.09
N MET A 9 17.32 11.99 16.14
CA MET A 9 16.61 10.78 16.51
C MET A 9 15.12 11.06 16.80
N LEU A 10 14.83 12.12 17.56
CA LEU A 10 13.46 12.53 17.87
C LEU A 10 12.66 12.87 16.61
N LEU A 11 13.26 13.59 15.66
CA LEU A 11 12.62 13.95 14.38
C LEU A 11 12.37 12.73 13.47
N MET A 12 13.18 11.68 13.59
CA MET A 12 13.04 10.44 12.81
C MET A 12 11.93 9.52 13.32
N LEU A 13 11.62 9.52 14.63
CA LEU A 13 10.57 8.68 15.23
C LEU A 13 9.22 8.71 14.49
N PRO A 14 8.63 9.87 14.12
CA PRO A 14 7.36 9.89 13.39
C PRO A 14 7.46 9.28 11.97
N VAL A 15 8.62 9.41 11.31
CA VAL A 15 8.86 8.79 10.00
C VAL A 15 8.90 7.28 10.13
N LEU A 16 9.64 6.78 11.12
CA LEU A 16 9.74 5.35 11.41
C LEU A 16 8.39 4.76 11.81
N TYR A 17 7.64 5.45 12.67
CA TYR A 17 6.30 5.04 13.08
C TYR A 17 5.37 4.88 11.86
N LYS A 18 5.32 5.89 10.99
CA LYS A 18 4.51 5.84 9.77
C LYS A 18 4.96 4.76 8.79
N ARG A 19 6.24 4.38 8.79
CA ARG A 19 6.77 3.36 7.88
C ARG A 19 6.48 1.94 8.38
N TYR A 20 6.68 1.67 9.66
CA TYR A 20 6.75 0.30 10.17
C TYR A 20 5.53 -0.15 10.97
N VAL A 21 4.82 0.76 11.63
CA VAL A 21 3.66 0.38 12.45
C VAL A 21 2.46 0.08 11.52
N PRO A 22 1.78 -1.08 11.67
CA PRO A 22 0.58 -1.40 10.92
C PRO A 22 -0.54 -0.39 11.12
N VAL A 23 -1.38 -0.22 10.10
CA VAL A 23 -2.62 0.57 10.24
C VAL A 23 -3.71 -0.34 10.79
N ALA A 24 -4.34 0.06 11.91
CA ALA A 24 -5.43 -0.70 12.49
C ALA A 24 -6.67 -0.75 11.56
N GLY A 25 -7.45 -1.83 11.69
CA GLY A 25 -8.70 -2.04 10.94
C GLY A 25 -8.49 -2.30 9.45
N THR A 26 -7.36 -2.89 9.06
CA THR A 26 -7.13 -3.39 7.71
C THR A 26 -6.60 -4.81 7.78
N GLU A 27 -7.38 -5.76 7.28
CA GLU A 27 -7.03 -7.18 7.28
C GLU A 27 -6.46 -7.60 5.92
N GLU A 28 -5.73 -8.70 5.92
CA GLU A 28 -5.27 -9.34 4.70
C GLU A 28 -6.43 -10.08 4.04
N VAL A 29 -6.65 -9.85 2.75
CA VAL A 29 -7.69 -10.50 1.97
C VAL A 29 -7.03 -11.57 1.10
N ASN A 30 -7.47 -12.83 1.23
CA ASN A 30 -6.87 -13.98 0.55
C ASN A 30 -6.95 -13.88 -0.98
N GLU A 31 -8.07 -13.38 -1.50
CA GLU A 31 -8.28 -13.23 -2.92
C GLU A 31 -8.54 -11.77 -3.28
N CYS A 32 -7.75 -11.24 -4.21
CA CYS A 32 -7.94 -9.90 -4.78
C CYS A 32 -9.04 -9.96 -5.83
N THR A 33 -10.23 -10.41 -5.43
CA THR A 33 -11.38 -10.55 -6.29
C THR A 33 -12.14 -9.23 -6.34
N LYS A 34 -12.63 -8.93 -7.55
CA LYS A 34 -13.45 -7.75 -7.79
C LYS A 34 -14.78 -7.95 -7.05
N ASN A 35 -15.12 -7.00 -6.19
CA ASN A 35 -16.46 -6.87 -5.63
C ASN A 35 -17.15 -5.66 -6.27
N GLU A 36 -18.46 -5.74 -6.53
CA GLU A 36 -19.22 -4.63 -7.13
C GLU A 36 -19.13 -3.34 -6.32
N ASN A 37 -18.92 -3.43 -5.00
CA ASN A 37 -18.89 -2.27 -4.10
C ASN A 37 -17.49 -1.81 -3.69
N VAL A 38 -16.44 -2.56 -4.05
CA VAL A 38 -15.05 -2.26 -3.65
C VAL A 38 -14.16 -2.18 -4.89
N LEU A 39 -13.24 -1.20 -4.93
CA LEU A 39 -12.26 -1.08 -6.01
C LEU A 39 -10.92 -1.65 -5.57
N LEU A 40 -10.27 -2.41 -6.46
CA LEU A 40 -8.89 -2.81 -6.25
C LEU A 40 -7.97 -1.68 -6.71
N VAL A 41 -7.06 -1.27 -5.84
CA VAL A 41 -6.07 -0.22 -6.14
C VAL A 41 -4.69 -0.85 -6.00
N ASP A 42 -3.99 -1.00 -7.13
CA ASP A 42 -2.63 -1.53 -7.15
C ASP A 42 -1.62 -0.41 -7.00
N VAL A 43 -0.88 -0.42 -5.89
CA VAL A 43 0.07 0.64 -5.53
C VAL A 43 1.52 0.23 -5.71
N ARG A 44 1.75 -0.96 -6.28
CA ARG A 44 3.10 -1.47 -6.60
C ARG A 44 3.74 -0.66 -7.71
N ASP A 45 5.06 -0.72 -7.80
CA ASP A 45 5.78 -0.10 -8.92
C ASP A 45 5.45 -0.80 -10.25
N PHE A 46 5.57 -0.07 -11.36
CA PHE A 46 5.26 -0.57 -12.70
C PHE A 46 5.95 -1.89 -13.03
N HIS A 47 7.20 -2.09 -12.60
CA HIS A 47 7.91 -3.34 -12.84
C HIS A 47 7.22 -4.55 -12.22
N GLU A 48 6.63 -4.42 -11.03
CA GLU A 48 5.94 -5.52 -10.35
C GLU A 48 4.54 -5.73 -10.91
N ALA A 49 3.81 -4.63 -11.12
CA ALA A 49 2.46 -4.66 -11.67
C ALA A 49 2.45 -5.22 -13.10
N ASN A 50 3.43 -4.86 -13.95
CA ASN A 50 3.51 -5.37 -15.32
C ASN A 50 3.85 -6.87 -15.38
N ARG A 51 4.64 -7.40 -14.43
CA ARG A 51 4.98 -8.83 -14.39
C ARG A 51 3.84 -9.71 -13.91
N ASN A 52 3.01 -9.19 -13.00
CA ASN A 52 1.87 -9.91 -12.43
C ASN A 52 0.67 -8.95 -12.33
N PRO A 53 0.06 -8.62 -13.47
CA PRO A 53 -1.02 -7.64 -13.54
C PRO A 53 -2.28 -8.18 -12.86
N VAL A 54 -3.04 -7.28 -12.26
CA VAL A 54 -4.37 -7.58 -11.69
C VAL A 54 -5.40 -6.87 -12.56
N SER A 55 -6.06 -7.63 -13.44
CA SER A 55 -6.92 -7.10 -14.51
C SER A 55 -8.08 -6.22 -14.05
N SER A 56 -8.54 -6.39 -12.82
CA SER A 56 -9.65 -5.64 -12.22
C SER A 56 -9.20 -4.46 -11.35
N ALA A 57 -7.90 -4.19 -11.26
CA ALA A 57 -7.33 -3.13 -10.43
C ALA A 57 -7.01 -1.87 -11.23
N VAL A 58 -7.20 -0.71 -10.59
CA VAL A 58 -6.62 0.55 -11.06
C VAL A 58 -5.20 0.65 -10.54
N HIS A 59 -4.22 0.75 -11.44
CA HIS A 59 -2.81 0.81 -11.08
C HIS A 59 -2.37 2.26 -10.85
N ILE A 60 -2.07 2.60 -9.60
CA ILE A 60 -1.59 3.92 -9.18
C ILE A 60 -0.45 3.70 -8.18
N PRO A 61 0.82 3.63 -8.63
CA PRO A 61 1.94 3.39 -7.73
C PRO A 61 1.98 4.43 -6.61
N LEU A 62 2.47 4.04 -5.42
CA LEU A 62 2.49 4.89 -4.22
C LEU A 62 2.99 6.34 -4.48
N PRO A 63 4.09 6.57 -5.26
CA PRO A 63 4.56 7.93 -5.55
C PRO A 63 3.55 8.83 -6.32
N TYR A 64 2.58 8.21 -7.01
CA TYR A 64 1.59 8.89 -7.83
C TYR A 64 0.25 9.08 -7.13
N LEU A 65 -0.03 8.36 -6.02
CA LEU A 65 -1.28 8.49 -5.26
C LEU A 65 -1.63 9.93 -4.90
N ALA A 66 -0.63 10.76 -4.55
CA ALA A 66 -0.88 12.15 -4.19
C ALA A 66 -1.54 12.98 -5.30
N ARG A 67 -1.30 12.61 -6.57
CA ARG A 67 -1.73 13.35 -7.76
C ARG A 67 -2.89 12.67 -8.47
N GLN A 68 -2.94 11.33 -8.40
CA GLN A 68 -3.83 10.49 -9.21
C GLN A 68 -4.93 9.80 -8.40
N HIS A 69 -5.01 10.00 -7.06
CA HIS A 69 -6.07 9.38 -6.25
C HIS A 69 -7.50 9.71 -6.72
N ARG A 70 -7.71 10.79 -7.49
CA ARG A 70 -9.01 11.15 -8.06
C ARG A 70 -9.51 10.17 -9.14
N GLU A 71 -8.64 9.33 -9.69
CA GLU A 71 -8.99 8.27 -10.63
C GLU A 71 -9.69 7.08 -9.93
N ILE A 72 -9.60 7.00 -8.61
CA ILE A 72 -10.26 5.98 -7.80
C ILE A 72 -11.76 6.31 -7.71
N SER A 73 -12.56 5.66 -8.55
CA SER A 73 -13.99 5.94 -8.71
C SER A 73 -14.88 5.50 -7.54
N LYS A 74 -14.36 4.69 -6.61
CA LYS A 74 -15.09 4.17 -5.44
C LYS A 74 -14.47 4.65 -4.14
N LYS A 75 -15.31 4.90 -3.14
CA LYS A 75 -14.87 5.26 -1.79
C LYS A 75 -14.23 4.08 -1.05
N ALA A 76 -14.78 2.88 -1.20
CA ALA A 76 -14.26 1.66 -0.58
C ALA A 76 -13.21 0.99 -1.46
N VAL A 77 -12.04 0.70 -0.90
CA VAL A 77 -10.90 0.15 -1.63
C VAL A 77 -10.22 -1.02 -0.91
N ILE A 78 -9.66 -1.94 -1.69
CA ILE A 78 -8.68 -2.93 -1.25
C ILE A 78 -7.37 -2.64 -1.96
N VAL A 79 -6.28 -2.58 -1.20
CA VAL A 79 -4.97 -2.15 -1.70
C VAL A 79 -4.11 -3.36 -2.05
N ILE A 80 -3.57 -3.42 -3.26
CA ILE A 80 -2.63 -4.48 -3.67
C ILE A 80 -1.20 -3.98 -3.48
N VAL A 81 -0.40 -4.76 -2.75
CA VAL A 81 0.93 -4.39 -2.26
C VAL A 81 1.90 -5.56 -2.39
N SER A 82 3.21 -5.26 -2.41
CA SER A 82 4.27 -6.27 -2.40
C SER A 82 4.91 -6.48 -1.03
N ASP A 83 4.85 -5.49 -0.14
CA ASP A 83 5.45 -5.57 1.18
C ASP A 83 4.70 -4.76 2.27
N LYS A 84 5.14 -4.94 3.53
CA LYS A 84 4.54 -4.32 4.72
C LYS A 84 4.73 -2.81 4.77
N VAL A 85 5.84 -2.28 4.27
CA VAL A 85 6.12 -0.84 4.22
C VAL A 85 5.18 -0.17 3.20
N LEU A 86 5.12 -0.71 1.99
CA LEU A 86 4.24 -0.23 0.93
C LEU A 86 2.78 -0.24 1.40
N ARG A 87 2.34 -1.32 2.06
CA ARG A 87 1.05 -1.41 2.75
C ARG A 87 0.83 -0.28 3.74
N ASN A 88 1.74 -0.11 4.69
CA ASN A 88 1.58 0.86 5.76
C ASN A 88 1.51 2.30 5.24
N LEU A 89 2.30 2.63 4.22
CA LEU A 89 2.32 3.98 3.61
C LEU A 89 1.08 4.23 2.76
N SER A 90 0.75 3.30 1.86
CA SER A 90 -0.40 3.44 0.96
C SER A 90 -1.73 3.51 1.70
N ILE A 91 -1.96 2.64 2.69
CA ILE A 91 -3.20 2.64 3.47
C ILE A 91 -3.35 3.96 4.24
N ARG A 92 -2.29 4.47 4.89
CA ARG A 92 -2.36 5.76 5.57
C ARG A 92 -2.68 6.90 4.61
N GLN A 93 -2.06 6.88 3.44
CA GLN A 93 -2.23 7.93 2.45
C GLN A 93 -3.66 7.91 1.87
N LEU A 94 -4.21 6.74 1.55
CA LEU A 94 -5.59 6.58 1.10
C LEU A 94 -6.59 6.97 2.18
N LYS A 95 -6.41 6.53 3.44
CA LYS A 95 -7.25 6.99 4.56
C LYS A 95 -7.19 8.51 4.74
N LYS A 96 -6.01 9.13 4.59
CA LYS A 96 -5.84 10.60 4.61
C LYS A 96 -6.64 11.29 3.50
N TYR A 97 -6.79 10.65 2.34
CA TYR A 97 -7.59 11.17 1.22
C TYR A 97 -9.09 10.85 1.32
N GLY A 98 -9.55 10.24 2.42
CA GLY A 98 -10.96 9.98 2.67
C GLY A 98 -11.48 8.64 2.12
N PHE A 99 -10.60 7.76 1.65
CA PHE A 99 -10.99 6.42 1.22
C PHE A 99 -11.22 5.49 2.41
N GLU A 100 -12.20 4.62 2.27
CA GLU A 100 -12.45 3.53 3.20
C GLU A 100 -11.64 2.30 2.77
N VAL A 101 -10.46 2.15 3.37
CA VAL A 101 -9.60 0.99 3.09
C VAL A 101 -10.12 -0.23 3.87
N LYS A 102 -10.73 -1.18 3.16
CA LYS A 102 -11.33 -2.40 3.72
C LYS A 102 -10.31 -3.48 4.04
N GLY A 103 -9.18 -3.49 3.34
CA GLY A 103 -8.13 -4.49 3.52
C GLY A 103 -7.00 -4.32 2.51
N TYR A 104 -6.09 -5.28 2.50
CA TYR A 104 -4.98 -5.32 1.56
C TYR A 104 -4.72 -6.74 1.03
N CYS A 105 -4.08 -6.80 -0.12
CA CYS A 105 -3.66 -8.00 -0.82
C CYS A 105 -2.14 -8.01 -0.96
N CYS A 106 -1.47 -9.03 -0.44
CA CYS A 106 -0.03 -9.21 -0.65
C CYS A 106 0.25 -10.03 -1.92
N LYS A 107 0.66 -9.37 -3.01
CA LYS A 107 1.19 -10.03 -4.22
C LYS A 107 2.71 -9.91 -4.21
N LYS A 108 3.38 -10.97 -3.76
CA LYS A 108 4.86 -11.06 -3.85
C LYS A 108 5.30 -11.19 -5.31
N ASN A 109 6.49 -10.68 -5.61
CA ASN A 109 7.15 -10.95 -6.90
C ASN A 109 7.32 -12.46 -7.09
N ALA A 110 6.94 -12.98 -8.25
CA ALA A 110 7.10 -14.40 -8.58
C ALA A 110 8.56 -14.87 -8.49
N ALA A 111 9.52 -13.96 -8.72
CA ALA A 111 10.96 -14.25 -8.61
C ALA A 111 11.46 -14.56 -7.17
N TYR A 112 10.63 -14.35 -6.14
CA TYR A 112 10.96 -14.61 -4.73
C TYR A 112 9.89 -15.47 -4.03
N SER A 113 9.09 -16.23 -4.78
CA SER A 113 8.19 -17.22 -4.19
C SER A 113 8.98 -18.49 -3.87
N PRO A 114 9.01 -18.98 -2.62
CA PRO A 114 9.78 -20.19 -2.24
C PRO A 114 9.24 -21.50 -2.86
N LEU A 115 8.25 -21.42 -3.75
CA LEU A 115 7.63 -22.53 -4.48
C LEU A 115 8.10 -22.64 -5.95
N SER A 116 9.13 -21.88 -6.34
CA SER A 116 9.74 -21.96 -7.68
C SER A 116 11.14 -22.58 -7.67
N ALA A 117 11.46 -23.41 -6.68
CA ALA A 117 12.68 -24.21 -6.58
C ALA A 117 12.32 -25.69 -6.46
#